data_AF-A0A6G0RLA3-F1
#
_entry.id   AF-A0A6G0RLA3-F1
#
_cell.length_a   1.000
_cell.length_b   1.000
_cell.length_c   1.000
_cell.angle_alpha   90.00
_cell.angle_beta   90.00
_cell.angle_gamma   90.00
#
_symmetry.space_group_name_H-M   'P 1'
#
loop_
_entity.id
_entity.type
_entity.pdbx_description
1 polymer ?
#
loop_
_entity_poly.entity_id
_entity_poly.type
_entity_poly.pdbx_seq_one_letter_code
_entity_poly.pdbx_strand_id
1 'polypeptide(L)'
;MSASYFYLRPGVFGVVGFAYGTAEGSGARGGKVKVKLVTSGRWSEEQGQSVELTGDEVAARTVTTEEALNGAGTFVGGVICTSRVRPGGARVWDYGLVTGYTWCTQEMRGLLDMNFGGTAATVVYTPDSTQDVAVEIYALQHCGGLSTSLVMASEMKKQHETIYNKFNGMDCPATRDSKLLLAHLARKPVDEARLIPLLDITSFEVTQVAVRHILDYVFFKEGGRTCDEVELGDCTQRVFDIFG
;
A
#
# COMPACT_ATOMS: atom_id res chain seq x y z
N MET A 1 6.83 -16.52 29.21
CA MET A 1 7.53 -15.24 29.00
C MET A 1 6.67 -14.43 28.05
N SER A 2 6.39 -13.16 28.35
CA SER A 2 5.60 -12.30 27.45
C SER A 2 6.48 -11.83 26.29
N ALA A 3 5.97 -11.90 25.07
CA ALA A 3 6.61 -11.29 23.91
C ALA A 3 6.48 -9.76 23.97
N SER A 4 7.49 -9.05 23.49
CA SER A 4 7.43 -7.61 23.25
C SER A 4 7.21 -7.35 21.76
N TYR A 5 6.49 -6.27 21.45
CA TYR A 5 6.15 -5.90 20.08
C TYR A 5 6.61 -4.48 19.77
N PHE A 6 7.02 -4.26 18.52
CA PHE A 6 7.62 -3.00 18.08
C PHE A 6 7.07 -2.55 16.73
N TYR A 7 6.87 -1.25 16.53
CA TYR A 7 6.57 -0.64 15.23
C TYR A 7 7.85 -0.07 14.60
N LEU A 8 8.30 -0.67 13.51
CA LEU A 8 9.63 -0.46 12.94
C LEU A 8 9.55 0.33 11.62
N ARG A 9 10.58 1.16 11.41
CA ARG A 9 10.74 1.99 10.22
C ARG A 9 11.00 1.13 8.97
N PRO A 10 10.75 1.68 7.76
CA PRO A 10 11.18 1.07 6.51
C PRO A 10 12.68 0.74 6.51
N GLY A 11 13.05 -0.32 5.79
CA GLY A 11 14.44 -0.80 5.67
C GLY A 11 14.94 -1.68 6.82
N VAL A 12 14.18 -1.84 7.90
CA VAL A 12 14.53 -2.78 8.98
C VAL A 12 14.37 -4.23 8.54
N PHE A 13 13.27 -4.54 7.86
CA PHE A 13 13.03 -5.82 7.20
C PHE A 13 13.12 -5.63 5.69
N GLY A 14 13.18 -6.72 4.93
CA GLY A 14 13.17 -6.71 3.47
C GLY A 14 11.81 -6.36 2.83
N VAL A 15 10.83 -5.89 3.61
CA VAL A 15 9.54 -5.41 3.11
C VAL A 15 9.60 -3.91 2.81
N VAL A 16 8.86 -3.47 1.80
CA VAL A 16 8.85 -2.06 1.34
C VAL A 16 7.81 -1.26 2.13
N GLY A 17 8.18 -0.89 3.37
CA GLY A 17 7.36 -0.02 4.22
C GLY A 17 7.56 -0.26 5.72
N PHE A 18 6.69 0.33 6.52
CA PHE A 18 6.68 0.11 7.96
C PHE A 18 6.22 -1.31 8.30
N ALA A 19 6.74 -1.88 9.37
CA ALA A 19 6.43 -3.24 9.77
C ALA A 19 6.37 -3.39 11.28
N TYR A 20 5.68 -4.43 11.75
CA TYR A 20 5.71 -4.81 13.16
C TYR A 20 6.74 -5.91 13.39
N GLY A 21 7.42 -5.85 14.52
CA GLY A 21 8.37 -6.86 14.97
C GLY A 21 8.01 -7.42 16.34
N THR A 22 8.46 -8.64 16.62
CA THR A 22 8.31 -9.28 17.93
C THR A 22 9.63 -9.84 18.45
N ALA A 23 9.84 -9.77 19.76
CA ALA A 23 10.98 -10.38 20.43
C ALA A 23 10.52 -11.17 21.67
N GLU A 24 11.15 -12.32 21.90
CA GLU A 24 10.89 -13.18 23.06
C GLU A 24 11.85 -12.84 24.21
N GLY A 25 11.31 -12.44 25.37
CA GLY A 25 12.02 -12.41 26.65
C GLY A 25 12.97 -11.22 26.90
N SER A 26 13.07 -10.80 28.16
CA SER A 26 13.95 -9.73 28.64
C SER A 26 15.38 -10.23 28.76
N GLY A 27 16.15 -10.10 27.69
CA GLY A 27 17.56 -10.45 27.72
C GLY A 27 18.27 -10.04 26.47
N ALA A 28 18.57 -8.76 26.35
CA ALA A 28 19.54 -8.29 25.37
C ALA A 28 20.89 -8.93 25.70
N ARG A 29 21.24 -10.06 25.06
CA ARG A 29 22.60 -10.61 25.17
C ARG A 29 23.53 -9.62 24.50
N GLY A 30 24.22 -8.82 25.31
CA GLY A 30 25.13 -7.78 24.82
C GLY A 30 24.42 -6.56 24.21
N GLY A 31 23.21 -6.20 24.67
CA GLY A 31 22.51 -4.99 24.21
C GLY A 31 21.75 -5.13 22.89
N LYS A 32 21.84 -6.29 22.23
CA LYS A 32 21.09 -6.63 21.01
C LYS A 32 19.86 -7.48 21.31
N VAL A 33 18.79 -7.22 20.57
CA VAL A 33 17.49 -7.87 20.60
C VAL A 33 17.25 -8.49 19.24
N LYS A 34 16.98 -9.81 19.20
CA LYS A 34 16.58 -10.49 17.98
C LYS A 34 15.09 -10.25 17.75
N VAL A 35 14.75 -9.52 16.69
CA VAL A 35 13.38 -9.15 16.35
C VAL A 35 12.94 -9.92 15.11
N LYS A 36 11.78 -10.59 15.20
CA LYS A 36 11.15 -11.33 14.10
C LYS A 36 10.04 -10.49 13.48
N LEU A 37 9.86 -10.55 12.16
CA LEU A 37 8.74 -9.91 11.48
C LEU A 37 7.42 -10.50 11.97
N VAL A 38 6.46 -9.64 12.29
CA VAL A 38 5.07 -10.02 12.53
C VAL A 38 4.33 -9.96 11.20
N THR A 39 3.82 -11.11 10.76
CA THR A 39 3.04 -11.24 9.52
C THR A 39 1.60 -10.77 9.75
N SER A 40 1.39 -9.46 9.72
CA SER A 40 0.08 -8.81 9.90
C SER A 40 -0.13 -7.69 8.89
N GLY A 41 -1.39 -7.28 8.72
CA GLY A 41 -1.76 -6.20 7.79
C GLY A 41 -1.30 -6.49 6.37
N ARG A 42 -0.60 -5.52 5.76
CA ARG A 42 -0.02 -5.62 4.41
C ARG A 42 0.93 -6.79 4.24
N TRP A 43 1.57 -7.24 5.32
CA TRP A 43 2.61 -8.29 5.32
C TRP A 43 2.08 -9.65 5.76
N SER A 44 0.77 -9.88 5.69
CA SER A 44 0.15 -11.13 6.17
C SER A 44 0.62 -12.38 5.44
N GLU A 45 1.05 -12.24 4.19
CA GLU A 45 1.51 -13.34 3.33
C GLU A 45 3.05 -13.41 3.20
N GLU A 46 3.76 -12.52 3.88
CA GLU A 46 5.22 -12.46 3.83
C GLU A 46 5.88 -13.64 4.56
N GLN A 47 7.07 -14.02 4.08
CA GLN A 47 7.87 -15.04 4.75
C GLN A 47 8.46 -14.49 6.05
N GLY A 48 8.69 -15.38 7.02
CA GLY A 48 9.28 -15.00 8.31
C GLY A 48 10.69 -14.42 8.14
N GLN A 49 10.90 -13.20 8.63
CA GLN A 49 12.21 -12.54 8.64
C GLN A 49 12.70 -12.33 10.07
N SER A 50 14.01 -12.16 10.25
CA SER A 50 14.61 -11.89 11.56
C SER A 50 15.82 -10.98 11.42
N VAL A 51 15.93 -10.01 12.31
CA VAL A 51 17.03 -9.04 12.38
C VAL A 51 17.51 -8.85 13.81
N GLU A 52 18.74 -8.40 13.98
CA GLU A 52 19.27 -7.98 15.27
C GLU A 52 19.25 -6.46 15.37
N LEU A 53 18.54 -5.93 16.35
CA LEU A 53 18.49 -4.49 16.65
C LEU A 53 19.07 -4.22 18.03
N THR A 54 19.53 -3.00 18.27
CA THR A 54 19.91 -2.56 19.61
C THR A 54 18.67 -2.25 20.46
N GLY A 55 18.83 -2.32 21.78
CA GLY A 55 17.77 -1.92 22.71
C GLY A 55 17.26 -0.49 22.47
N ASP A 56 18.16 0.43 22.14
CA ASP A 56 17.82 1.83 21.89
C ASP A 56 16.98 2.02 20.62
N GLU A 57 17.24 1.23 19.58
CA GLU A 57 16.44 1.26 18.33
C GLU A 57 14.98 0.86 18.56
N VAL A 58 14.71 0.00 19.54
CA VAL A 58 13.37 -0.56 19.79
C VAL A 58 12.65 0.06 20.99
N ALA A 59 13.36 0.70 21.92
CA ALA A 59 12.80 1.22 23.17
C ALA A 59 11.61 2.17 22.94
N ALA A 60 11.78 3.16 22.06
CA ALA A 60 10.74 4.13 21.72
C ALA A 60 9.71 3.62 20.69
N ARG A 61 9.79 2.35 20.29
CA ARG A 61 8.95 1.73 19.25
C ARG A 61 7.99 0.69 19.81
N THR A 62 7.92 0.53 21.12
CA THR A 62 7.07 -0.47 21.78
C THR A 62 5.59 -0.20 21.48
N VAL A 63 4.86 -1.25 21.08
CA VAL A 63 3.41 -1.22 20.82
C VAL A 63 2.72 -2.36 21.56
N THR A 64 1.38 -2.34 21.60
CA THR A 64 0.63 -3.46 22.19
C THR A 64 0.65 -4.67 21.27
N THR A 65 0.44 -5.86 21.83
CA THR A 65 0.30 -7.10 21.07
C THR A 65 -0.79 -6.97 20.01
N GLU A 66 -1.93 -6.39 20.38
CA GLU A 66 -3.11 -6.34 19.54
C GLU A 66 -2.97 -5.33 18.41
N GLU A 67 -2.24 -4.23 18.64
CA GLU A 67 -1.86 -3.31 17.57
C GLU A 67 -0.99 -4.02 16.52
N ALA A 68 0.05 -4.72 16.97
CA ALA A 68 0.98 -5.42 16.10
C ALA A 68 0.30 -6.55 15.32
N LEU A 69 -0.62 -7.29 15.93
CA LEU A 69 -1.37 -8.35 15.27
C LEU A 69 -2.48 -7.83 14.36
N ASN A 70 -3.05 -6.65 14.64
CA ASN A 70 -4.01 -6.00 13.75
C ASN A 70 -3.35 -5.53 12.46
N GLY A 71 -2.18 -4.88 12.57
CA GLY A 71 -1.34 -4.55 11.42
C GLY A 71 -1.72 -3.27 10.66
N ALA A 72 -2.64 -2.43 11.16
CA ALA A 72 -3.05 -1.20 10.47
C ALA A 72 -1.86 -0.28 10.10
N GLY A 73 -0.87 -0.13 10.99
CA GLY A 73 0.31 0.72 10.73
C GLY A 73 1.21 0.25 9.58
N THR A 74 1.04 -0.98 9.08
CA THR A 74 1.81 -1.51 7.93
C THR A 74 1.39 -0.88 6.60
N PHE A 75 0.22 -0.25 6.54
CA PHE A 75 -0.29 0.39 5.33
C PHE A 75 0.26 1.79 5.11
N VAL A 76 0.92 2.41 6.09
CA VAL A 76 1.47 3.78 5.96
C VAL A 76 2.46 3.85 4.80
N GLY A 77 2.24 4.82 3.90
CA GLY A 77 2.99 4.98 2.65
C GLY A 77 2.50 4.10 1.50
N GLY A 78 1.63 3.13 1.77
CA GLY A 78 0.96 2.31 0.77
C GLY A 78 -0.27 3.00 0.17
N VAL A 79 -0.69 2.45 -0.97
CA VAL A 79 -1.95 2.82 -1.63
C VAL A 79 -2.92 1.67 -1.50
N ILE A 80 -4.15 1.96 -1.11
CA ILE A 80 -5.15 0.93 -0.82
C ILE A 80 -6.43 1.18 -1.59
N CYS A 81 -7.14 0.09 -1.85
CA CYS A 81 -8.56 0.11 -2.19
C CYS A 81 -9.36 -0.28 -0.94
N THR A 82 -10.27 0.60 -0.51
CA THR A 82 -11.11 0.36 0.65
C THR A 82 -12.55 0.78 0.42
N SER A 83 -13.47 0.17 1.17
CA SER A 83 -14.86 0.57 1.13
C SER A 83 -15.14 1.74 2.07
N ARG A 84 -15.84 2.77 1.57
CA ARG A 84 -16.28 3.89 2.42
C ARG A 84 -17.64 4.42 2.00
N VAL A 85 -18.29 5.13 2.91
CA VAL A 85 -19.52 5.85 2.63
C VAL A 85 -19.15 7.29 2.26
N ARG A 86 -19.55 7.73 1.06
CA ARG A 86 -19.40 9.14 0.65
C ARG A 86 -20.54 9.98 1.23
N PRO A 87 -20.34 11.28 1.52
CA PRO A 87 -21.41 12.15 1.99
C PRO A 87 -22.65 12.06 1.09
N GLY A 88 -23.80 11.72 1.67
CA GLY A 88 -25.08 11.58 0.96
C GLY A 88 -25.18 10.40 -0.01
N GLY A 89 -24.23 9.45 0.01
CA GLY A 89 -24.16 8.34 -0.94
C GLY A 89 -24.20 6.95 -0.31
N ALA A 90 -24.20 5.93 -1.16
CA ALA A 90 -24.03 4.53 -0.76
C ALA A 90 -22.56 4.21 -0.42
N ARG A 91 -22.33 3.03 0.17
CA ARG A 91 -20.98 2.48 0.36
C ARG A 91 -20.39 2.10 -1.01
N VAL A 92 -19.20 2.60 -1.29
CA VAL A 92 -18.48 2.37 -2.55
C VAL A 92 -17.05 1.94 -2.30
N TRP A 93 -16.41 1.34 -3.30
CA TRP A 93 -14.96 1.19 -3.35
C TRP A 93 -14.31 2.53 -3.69
N ASP A 94 -13.26 2.87 -2.97
CA ASP A 94 -12.47 4.07 -3.19
C ASP A 94 -10.98 3.79 -3.00
N TYR A 95 -10.15 4.57 -3.66
CA TYR A 95 -8.70 4.40 -3.64
C TYR A 95 -8.05 5.59 -2.96
N GLY A 96 -7.10 5.34 -2.07
CA GLY A 96 -6.38 6.42 -1.41
C GLY A 96 -5.00 6.01 -0.96
N LEU A 97 -4.18 7.03 -0.73
CA LEU A 97 -2.86 6.93 -0.14
C LEU A 97 -2.99 6.98 1.37
N VAL A 98 -2.35 6.06 2.09
CA VAL A 98 -2.32 6.09 3.56
C VAL A 98 -1.15 6.96 4.02
N THR A 99 -1.46 8.09 4.64
CA THR A 99 -0.47 9.06 5.11
C THR A 99 -0.12 8.89 6.59
N GLY A 100 -0.91 8.12 7.32
CA GLY A 100 -0.69 7.86 8.74
C GLY A 100 -1.67 6.82 9.28
N TYR A 101 -1.51 6.49 10.56
CA TYR A 101 -2.45 5.65 11.28
C TYR A 101 -2.52 6.05 12.75
N THR A 102 -3.62 5.69 13.40
CA THR A 102 -3.79 5.78 14.84
C THR A 102 -4.30 4.44 15.37
N TRP A 103 -3.79 4.00 16.54
CA TRP A 103 -4.31 2.84 17.24
C TRP A 103 -5.22 3.27 18.41
N CYS A 104 -6.45 2.74 18.44
CA CYS A 104 -7.37 2.95 19.56
C CYS A 104 -7.35 1.74 20.48
N THR A 105 -6.64 1.85 21.61
CA THR A 105 -6.53 0.77 22.61
C THR A 105 -7.86 0.41 23.29
N GLN A 106 -8.80 1.34 23.38
CA GLN A 106 -10.11 1.05 24.00
C GLN A 106 -11.00 0.22 23.08
N GLU A 107 -10.96 0.51 21.78
CA GLU A 107 -11.79 -0.14 20.77
C GLU A 107 -11.06 -1.28 20.04
N MET A 108 -9.78 -1.50 20.36
CA MET A 108 -8.92 -2.53 19.76
C MET A 108 -8.91 -2.46 18.24
N ARG A 109 -8.86 -1.24 17.69
CA ARG A 109 -8.96 -0.99 16.25
C ARG A 109 -7.92 0.01 15.76
N GLY A 110 -7.43 -0.25 14.55
CA GLY A 110 -6.64 0.70 13.80
C GLY A 110 -7.51 1.65 12.99
N LEU A 111 -7.07 2.90 12.90
CA LEU A 111 -7.62 3.92 12.02
C LEU A 111 -6.53 4.31 11.01
N LEU A 112 -6.88 4.40 9.73
CA LEU A 112 -5.97 4.84 8.68
C LEU A 112 -6.31 6.27 8.29
N ASP A 113 -5.31 7.15 8.33
CA ASP A 113 -5.42 8.50 7.81
C ASP A 113 -5.08 8.47 6.33
N MET A 114 -6.07 8.82 5.50
CA MET A 114 -6.00 8.62 4.06
C MET A 114 -6.15 9.93 3.30
N ASN A 115 -5.48 9.99 2.15
CA ASN A 115 -5.66 11.01 1.14
C ASN A 115 -6.39 10.42 -0.09
N PHE A 116 -7.64 10.81 -0.27
CA PHE A 116 -8.49 10.46 -1.42
C PHE A 116 -8.42 11.56 -2.49
N GLY A 117 -7.30 11.69 -3.19
CA GLY A 117 -7.16 12.65 -4.29
C GLY A 117 -7.25 14.11 -3.86
N GLY A 118 -6.57 14.47 -2.77
CA GLY A 118 -6.55 15.80 -2.17
C GLY A 118 -7.50 15.98 -0.99
N THR A 119 -8.40 15.03 -0.74
CA THR A 119 -9.30 15.06 0.42
C THR A 119 -8.80 14.13 1.51
N ALA A 120 -8.41 14.69 2.65
CA ALA A 120 -8.04 13.91 3.83
C ALA A 120 -9.29 13.32 4.51
N ALA A 121 -9.22 12.05 4.89
CA ALA A 121 -10.25 11.39 5.70
C ALA A 121 -9.64 10.23 6.48
N THR A 122 -10.17 9.99 7.67
CA THR A 122 -9.81 8.82 8.48
C THR A 122 -10.81 7.70 8.24
N VAL A 123 -10.33 6.48 8.01
CA VAL A 123 -11.17 5.28 7.86
C VAL A 123 -10.80 4.23 8.90
N VAL A 124 -11.79 3.43 9.31
CA VAL A 124 -11.53 2.26 10.16
C VAL A 124 -10.82 1.20 9.32
N TYR A 125 -9.70 0.69 9.83
CA TYR A 125 -9.04 -0.44 9.20
C TYR A 125 -9.85 -1.71 9.43
N THR A 126 -10.22 -2.35 8.32
CA THR A 126 -10.93 -3.64 8.31
C THR A 126 -10.24 -4.55 7.30
N PRO A 127 -9.66 -5.69 7.71
CA PRO A 127 -8.93 -6.59 6.81
C PRO A 127 -9.76 -7.07 5.61
N ASP A 128 -11.06 -7.33 5.82
CA ASP A 128 -11.94 -7.85 4.77
C ASP A 128 -12.26 -6.84 3.67
N SER A 129 -12.15 -5.55 3.97
CA SER A 129 -12.53 -4.47 3.07
C SER A 129 -11.39 -3.48 2.80
N THR A 130 -10.18 -3.78 3.23
CA THR A 130 -8.97 -2.98 2.98
C THR A 130 -8.01 -3.86 2.21
N GLN A 131 -7.68 -3.47 0.99
CA GLN A 131 -6.75 -4.19 0.15
C GLN A 131 -5.58 -3.28 -0.20
N ASP A 132 -4.36 -3.73 0.09
CA ASP A 132 -3.15 -3.15 -0.51
C ASP A 132 -3.17 -3.38 -2.02
N VAL A 133 -2.91 -2.34 -2.80
CA VAL A 133 -2.93 -2.45 -4.25
C VAL A 133 -1.60 -2.00 -4.83
N ALA A 134 -1.19 -2.64 -5.92
CA ALA A 134 -0.05 -2.19 -6.70
C ALA A 134 -0.30 -0.78 -7.27
N VAL A 135 0.76 -0.01 -7.48
CA VAL A 135 0.64 1.41 -7.86
C VAL A 135 -0.05 1.60 -9.22
N GLU A 136 0.14 0.68 -10.16
CA GLU A 136 -0.55 0.68 -11.45
C GLU A 136 -2.06 0.44 -11.29
N ILE A 137 -2.49 -0.37 -10.33
CA ILE A 137 -3.91 -0.56 -10.00
C ILE A 137 -4.47 0.70 -9.34
N TYR A 138 -3.68 1.33 -8.45
CA TYR A 138 -4.01 2.62 -7.87
C TYR A 138 -4.07 3.76 -8.91
N ALA A 139 -3.31 3.68 -9.99
CA ALA A 139 -3.36 4.64 -11.08
C ALA A 139 -4.66 4.48 -11.90
N LEU A 140 -5.08 3.24 -12.15
CA LEU A 140 -6.27 2.91 -12.93
C LEU A 140 -7.58 3.11 -12.16
N GLN A 141 -7.62 2.84 -10.85
CA GLN A 141 -8.80 3.01 -9.96
C GLN A 141 -10.11 2.44 -10.53
N HIS A 142 -10.04 1.29 -11.21
CA HIS A 142 -11.12 0.82 -12.08
C HIS A 142 -12.38 0.35 -11.33
N CYS A 143 -12.28 0.05 -10.02
CA CYS A 143 -13.45 -0.20 -9.17
C CYS A 143 -13.99 1.07 -8.49
N GLY A 144 -13.38 2.24 -8.74
CA GLY A 144 -13.63 3.47 -8.00
C GLY A 144 -15.07 3.96 -8.17
N GLY A 145 -15.74 4.22 -7.05
CA GLY A 145 -17.13 4.68 -7.01
C GLY A 145 -18.17 3.59 -7.28
N LEU A 146 -17.77 2.34 -7.52
CA LEU A 146 -18.71 1.23 -7.62
C LEU A 146 -19.26 0.88 -6.24
N SER A 147 -20.57 0.65 -6.18
CA SER A 147 -21.23 0.17 -4.96
C SER A 147 -20.66 -1.18 -4.54
N THR A 148 -20.41 -1.35 -3.24
CA THR A 148 -19.98 -2.64 -2.68
C THR A 148 -21.06 -3.71 -2.81
N SER A 149 -22.32 -3.32 -3.07
CA SER A 149 -23.42 -4.27 -3.37
C SER A 149 -23.43 -4.75 -4.82
N LEU A 150 -22.72 -4.05 -5.73
CA LEU A 150 -22.60 -4.44 -7.14
C LEU A 150 -21.30 -5.19 -7.43
N VAL A 151 -20.25 -4.90 -6.67
CA VAL A 151 -18.98 -5.61 -6.74
C VAL A 151 -18.57 -5.90 -5.30
N MET A 152 -18.64 -7.17 -4.91
CA MET A 152 -18.24 -7.63 -3.59
C MET A 152 -16.71 -7.62 -3.45
N ALA A 153 -16.19 -7.72 -2.23
CA ALA A 153 -14.75 -7.65 -1.97
C ALA A 153 -13.93 -8.69 -2.74
N SER A 154 -14.43 -9.93 -2.83
CA SER A 154 -13.78 -11.00 -3.60
C SER A 154 -13.77 -10.73 -5.10
N GLU A 155 -14.85 -10.18 -5.65
CA GLU A 155 -14.95 -9.80 -7.06
C GLU A 155 -14.01 -8.64 -7.40
N MET A 156 -13.91 -7.65 -6.51
CA MET A 156 -12.99 -6.52 -6.61
C MET A 156 -11.53 -7.01 -6.60
N LYS A 157 -11.16 -7.90 -5.65
CA LYS A 157 -9.82 -8.51 -5.60
C LYS A 157 -9.48 -9.25 -6.90
N LYS A 158 -10.41 -10.03 -7.45
CA LYS A 158 -10.22 -10.75 -8.72
C LYS A 158 -10.08 -9.81 -9.92
N GLN A 159 -10.81 -8.69 -9.94
CA GLN A 159 -10.66 -7.67 -10.97
C GLN A 159 -9.27 -7.02 -10.91
N HIS A 160 -8.80 -6.67 -9.71
CA HIS A 160 -7.45 -6.15 -9.49
C HIS A 160 -6.38 -7.10 -10.03
N GLU A 161 -6.44 -8.38 -9.64
CA GLU A 161 -5.51 -9.42 -10.09
C GLU A 161 -5.54 -9.59 -11.63
N THR A 162 -6.73 -9.62 -12.23
CA THR A 162 -6.88 -9.75 -13.68
C THR A 162 -6.23 -8.59 -14.43
N ILE A 163 -6.43 -7.36 -13.96
CA ILE A 163 -5.83 -6.17 -14.56
C ILE A 163 -4.32 -6.15 -14.34
N TYR A 164 -3.87 -6.47 -13.13
CA TYR A 164 -2.45 -6.55 -12.78
C TYR A 164 -1.72 -7.55 -13.69
N ASN A 165 -2.28 -8.74 -13.86
CA ASN A 165 -1.71 -9.79 -14.70
C ASN A 165 -1.62 -9.36 -16.17
N LYS A 166 -2.65 -8.69 -16.70
CA LYS A 166 -2.62 -8.17 -18.09
C LYS A 166 -1.63 -7.02 -18.27
N PHE A 167 -1.53 -6.14 -17.28
CA PHE A 167 -0.57 -5.03 -17.31
C PHE A 167 0.87 -5.54 -17.31
N ASN A 168 1.16 -6.50 -16.40
CA ASN A 168 2.50 -7.05 -16.21
C ASN A 168 2.85 -8.21 -17.15
N GLY A 169 1.88 -8.72 -17.92
CA GLY A 169 2.07 -9.83 -18.85
C GLY A 169 2.30 -11.17 -18.16
N MET A 170 1.64 -11.39 -17.02
CA MET A 170 1.57 -12.69 -16.36
C MET A 170 0.66 -13.58 -17.22
N ASP A 171 1.24 -14.61 -17.85
CA ASP A 171 0.57 -15.58 -18.75
C ASP A 171 -0.03 -15.03 -20.05
N CYS A 172 0.10 -13.73 -20.32
CA CYS A 172 -0.39 -13.08 -21.54
C CYS A 172 0.54 -11.93 -21.96
N PRO A 173 0.43 -11.40 -23.19
CA PRO A 173 1.20 -10.23 -23.58
C PRO A 173 0.88 -9.01 -22.69
N ALA A 174 1.93 -8.40 -22.14
CA ALA A 174 1.82 -7.20 -21.32
C ALA A 174 1.16 -6.05 -22.10
N THR A 175 0.20 -5.36 -21.48
CA THR A 175 -0.55 -4.27 -22.11
C THR A 175 -0.45 -2.99 -21.30
N ARG A 176 0.14 -1.94 -21.88
CA ARG A 176 0.19 -0.60 -21.27
C ARG A 176 -1.16 0.11 -21.41
N ASP A 177 -1.79 0.04 -22.58
CA ASP A 177 -2.96 0.86 -22.93
C ASP A 177 -4.11 0.69 -21.91
N SER A 178 -4.37 1.76 -21.15
CA SER A 178 -5.41 1.80 -20.10
C SER A 178 -6.81 1.53 -20.65
N LYS A 179 -7.09 1.92 -21.90
CA LYS A 179 -8.38 1.67 -22.54
C LYS A 179 -8.55 0.19 -22.85
N LEU A 180 -7.51 -0.47 -23.37
CA LEU A 180 -7.55 -1.91 -23.66
C LEU A 180 -7.67 -2.74 -22.38
N LEU A 181 -6.96 -2.35 -21.31
CA LEU A 181 -7.05 -3.01 -20.01
C LEU A 181 -8.48 -2.99 -19.48
N LEU A 182 -9.18 -1.86 -19.60
CA LEU A 182 -10.50 -1.64 -19.00
C LEU A 182 -11.69 -1.95 -19.92
N ALA A 183 -11.44 -2.21 -21.22
CA ALA A 183 -12.49 -2.44 -22.22
C ALA A 183 -13.49 -3.55 -21.80
N HIS A 184 -12.97 -4.65 -21.24
CA HIS A 184 -13.79 -5.80 -20.84
C HIS A 184 -14.64 -5.56 -19.58
N LEU A 185 -14.33 -4.53 -18.79
CA LEU A 185 -15.07 -4.20 -17.56
C LEU A 185 -16.17 -3.15 -17.79
N ALA A 186 -16.37 -2.68 -19.03
CA ALA A 186 -17.31 -1.63 -19.41
C ALA A 186 -17.20 -0.37 -18.50
N ARG A 187 -15.96 -0.02 -18.12
CA ARG A 187 -15.68 1.12 -17.24
C ARG A 187 -15.44 2.39 -18.04
N LYS A 188 -15.56 3.52 -17.35
CA LYS A 188 -15.18 4.81 -17.93
C LYS A 188 -13.68 4.79 -18.26
N PRO A 189 -13.27 5.42 -19.38
CA PRO A 189 -11.86 5.60 -19.68
C PRO A 189 -11.15 6.33 -18.52
N VAL A 190 -9.92 5.92 -18.25
CA VAL A 190 -9.07 6.61 -17.27
C VAL A 190 -8.53 7.88 -17.90
N ASP A 191 -8.66 8.99 -17.19
CA ASP A 191 -7.96 10.22 -17.53
C ASP A 191 -6.51 10.08 -17.07
N GLU A 192 -5.59 9.85 -18.01
CA GLU A 192 -4.17 9.68 -17.70
C GLU A 192 -3.45 10.99 -17.37
N ALA A 193 -4.05 12.15 -17.66
CA ALA A 193 -3.51 13.45 -17.25
C ALA A 193 -3.84 13.79 -15.79
N ARG A 194 -4.78 13.05 -15.18
CA ARG A 194 -5.16 13.20 -13.77
C ARG A 194 -3.94 13.00 -12.88
N LEU A 195 -3.77 13.92 -11.93
CA LEU A 195 -2.78 13.81 -10.86
C LEU A 195 -3.34 13.01 -9.70
N ILE A 196 -2.54 12.09 -9.16
CA ILE A 196 -2.86 11.33 -7.95
C ILE A 196 -1.72 11.44 -6.92
N PRO A 197 -2.04 11.43 -5.62
CA PRO A 197 -1.04 11.53 -4.57
C PRO A 197 -0.27 10.23 -4.41
N LEU A 198 1.04 10.34 -4.27
CA LEU A 198 1.93 9.28 -3.80
C LEU A 198 2.79 9.83 -2.65
N LEU A 199 3.23 8.96 -1.74
CA LEU A 199 4.09 9.34 -0.62
C LEU A 199 5.53 8.98 -0.96
N ASP A 200 6.42 9.95 -0.92
CA ASP A 200 7.86 9.67 -0.81
C ASP A 200 8.13 9.19 0.62
N ILE A 201 8.50 7.92 0.77
CA ILE A 201 8.70 7.30 2.07
C ILE A 201 9.99 7.76 2.77
N THR A 202 10.91 8.36 2.03
CA THR A 202 12.17 8.90 2.55
C THR A 202 11.96 10.29 3.15
N SER A 203 11.23 11.16 2.44
CA SER A 203 10.95 12.54 2.90
C SER A 203 9.64 12.68 3.69
N PHE A 204 8.74 11.71 3.61
CA PHE A 204 7.34 11.79 4.08
C PHE A 204 6.51 12.89 3.43
N GLU A 205 6.92 13.36 2.24
CA GLU A 205 6.16 14.33 1.48
C GLU A 205 5.19 13.67 0.49
N VAL A 206 3.98 14.23 0.39
CA VAL A 206 2.99 13.78 -0.59
C VAL A 206 3.18 14.55 -1.89
N THR A 207 3.50 13.83 -2.96
CA THR A 207 3.69 14.40 -4.30
C THR A 207 2.54 14.01 -5.22
N GLN A 208 2.13 14.96 -6.07
CA GLN A 208 1.11 14.73 -7.10
C GLN A 208 1.79 14.25 -8.38
N VAL A 209 1.42 13.05 -8.86
CA VAL A 209 2.00 12.42 -10.05
C VAL A 209 0.90 12.10 -11.06
N ALA A 210 1.15 12.38 -12.34
CA ALA A 210 0.21 12.07 -13.40
C ALA A 210 0.08 10.55 -13.58
N VAL A 211 -1.14 10.07 -13.76
CA VAL A 211 -1.45 8.66 -13.99
C VAL A 211 -0.61 8.09 -15.15
N ARG A 212 -0.46 8.81 -16.26
CA ARG A 212 0.41 8.38 -17.38
C ARG A 212 1.82 8.05 -16.93
N HIS A 213 2.46 8.92 -16.12
CA HIS A 213 3.85 8.76 -15.73
C HIS A 213 4.04 7.54 -14.82
N ILE A 214 3.06 7.26 -13.96
CA ILE A 214 3.07 6.06 -13.13
C ILE A 214 2.99 4.82 -14.02
N LEU A 215 2.01 4.77 -14.94
CA LEU A 215 1.85 3.63 -15.82
C LEU A 215 3.07 3.42 -16.72
N ASP A 216 3.64 4.48 -17.29
CA ASP A 216 4.83 4.39 -18.14
C ASP A 216 6.06 3.94 -17.36
N TYR A 217 6.25 4.49 -16.15
CA TYR A 217 7.37 4.09 -15.30
C TYR A 217 7.31 2.60 -14.94
N VAL A 218 6.17 2.14 -14.40
CA VAL A 218 6.01 0.72 -14.02
C VAL A 218 6.12 -0.18 -15.25
N PHE A 219 5.48 0.20 -16.36
CA PHE A 219 5.46 -0.65 -17.55
C PHE A 219 6.83 -0.78 -18.23
N PHE A 220 7.55 0.33 -18.41
CA PHE A 220 8.80 0.36 -19.16
C PHE A 220 10.03 0.18 -18.28
N LYS A 221 10.12 0.89 -17.16
CA LYS A 221 11.31 0.84 -16.29
C LYS A 221 11.28 -0.37 -15.38
N GLU A 222 10.27 -0.51 -14.51
CA GLU A 222 10.19 -1.66 -13.59
C GLU A 222 9.94 -2.97 -14.34
N GLY A 223 9.11 -2.90 -15.38
CA GLY A 223 8.84 -4.04 -16.25
C GLY A 223 9.99 -4.43 -17.19
N GLY A 224 11.07 -3.65 -17.26
CA GLY A 224 12.23 -3.93 -18.12
C GLY A 224 11.91 -3.95 -19.62
N ARG A 225 10.96 -3.12 -20.08
CA ARG A 225 10.48 -3.06 -21.46
C ARG A 225 11.04 -1.84 -22.17
N THR A 226 11.34 -1.97 -23.46
CA THR A 226 11.89 -0.87 -24.27
C THR A 226 10.86 0.23 -24.47
N CYS A 227 11.32 1.48 -24.32
CA CYS A 227 10.56 2.68 -24.64
C CYS A 227 11.44 3.59 -25.51
N ASP A 228 10.84 4.37 -26.41
CA ASP A 228 11.56 5.39 -27.16
C ASP A 228 12.00 6.50 -26.17
N GLU A 229 13.33 6.64 -25.97
CA GLU A 229 13.97 7.38 -24.85
C GLU A 229 13.55 8.86 -24.71
N VAL A 230 12.92 9.43 -25.74
CA VAL A 230 12.56 10.85 -25.81
C VAL A 230 11.38 11.22 -24.88
N GLU A 231 10.51 10.28 -24.49
CA GLU A 231 9.32 10.58 -23.68
C GLU A 231 9.50 10.36 -22.15
N LEU A 232 10.50 9.60 -21.71
CA LEU A 232 10.67 9.25 -20.29
C LEU A 232 11.58 10.22 -19.51
N GLY A 233 12.42 11.01 -20.20
CA GLY A 233 13.61 11.66 -19.64
C GLY A 233 13.39 12.66 -18.50
N ASP A 234 12.20 13.24 -18.36
CA ASP A 234 11.90 14.24 -17.31
C ASP A 234 11.04 13.72 -16.16
N CYS A 235 10.44 12.52 -16.28
CA CYS A 235 9.40 12.04 -15.35
C CYS A 235 9.79 10.83 -14.49
N THR A 236 10.88 10.13 -14.83
CA THR A 236 11.37 8.95 -14.12
C THR A 236 11.99 9.24 -12.76
N GLN A 237 12.64 10.40 -12.59
CA GLN A 237 13.38 10.70 -11.36
C GLN A 237 12.46 10.79 -10.12
N ARG A 238 11.24 11.36 -10.27
CA ARG A 238 10.32 11.53 -9.13
C ARG A 238 9.59 10.27 -8.71
N VAL A 239 9.34 9.32 -9.62
CA VAL A 239 8.73 8.03 -9.25
C VAL A 239 9.79 7.12 -8.62
N PHE A 240 11.05 7.23 -9.07
CA PHE A 240 12.21 6.56 -8.47
C PHE A 240 12.42 6.96 -7.01
N ASP A 241 12.30 8.25 -6.66
CA ASP A 241 12.45 8.72 -5.28
C ASP A 241 11.29 8.29 -4.35
N ILE A 242 10.14 7.88 -4.93
CA ILE A 242 8.93 7.48 -4.19
C ILE A 242 8.92 5.97 -3.85
N PHE A 243 9.50 5.14 -4.71
CA PHE A 243 9.49 3.67 -4.58
C PHE A 243 10.87 3.04 -4.36
N GLY A 244 11.97 3.80 -4.50
CA GLY A 244 13.36 3.35 -4.37
C GLY A 244 13.91 3.35 -2.95
#